data_AF-A0A7V1DN74-F1
#
_entry.id   AF-A0A7V1DN74-F1
#
_cell.length_a   1.000
_cell.length_b   1.000
_cell.length_c   1.000
_cell.angle_alpha   90.00
_cell.angle_beta   90.00
_cell.angle_gamma   90.00
#
_symmetry.space_group_name_H-M   'P 1'
#
loop_
_entity.id
_entity.type
_entity.pdbx_description
1 polymer ?
#
loop_
_entity_poly.entity_id
_entity_poly.type
_entity_poly.pdbx_seq_one_letter_code
_entity_poly.pdbx_strand_id
1 'polypeptide(L)'
;MRNSNPITFNSRQERLHELTTGDRLWLVSRNPADNQYYFVACLHLSRRFKNSAAASTRERFGSFGVEADAEASHFFGLDFPAESLLRALLFETGKPIKYGANVGQALQTIRLASEEDQIVLDAAIRIKLGNAGRFRDRVFGLWTKCAPEFADYFLINWQAKAETLAFLLYDSAPALQTGAPVFVHSGKNLVFFAKFVGAQIVSGYRHSIEPDERHSERERVWKQYRASTLQCPTPNAFTEFWDSQDGVRSLFLFRELVPSKQPVPFKLYGRALEWGYPMGVGYRYLSFAESMLLLRAVGAEPRHVEDFAKLV
;
A
#
# COMPACT_ATOMS: atom_id res chain seq x y z
N MET A 1 27.90 -6.98 -23.25
CA MET A 1 29.00 -5.98 -23.18
C MET A 1 28.60 -4.94 -22.15
N ARG A 2 29.41 -4.74 -21.10
CA ARG A 2 29.10 -3.78 -20.03
C ARG A 2 29.39 -2.37 -20.56
N ASN A 3 28.38 -1.51 -20.59
CA ASN A 3 28.57 -0.09 -20.92
C ASN A 3 29.24 0.57 -19.71
N SER A 4 30.55 0.79 -19.78
CA SER A 4 31.36 1.47 -18.77
C SER A 4 31.29 3.00 -18.86
N ASN A 5 30.38 3.55 -19.67
CA ASN A 5 30.23 4.99 -19.81
C ASN A 5 29.30 5.54 -18.72
N PRO A 6 29.70 6.60 -18.00
CA PRO A 6 28.86 7.25 -17.02
C PRO A 6 27.57 7.77 -17.67
N ILE A 7 26.47 7.63 -16.96
CA ILE A 7 25.15 8.00 -17.47
C ILE A 7 24.83 9.41 -17.02
N THR A 8 24.61 10.30 -17.98
CA THR A 8 24.40 11.72 -17.70
C THR A 8 22.91 12.07 -17.75
N PHE A 9 22.41 12.69 -16.68
CA PHE A 9 21.08 13.32 -16.66
C PHE A 9 21.21 14.83 -16.53
N ASN A 10 20.50 15.58 -17.37
CA ASN A 10 20.54 17.04 -17.42
C ASN A 10 19.15 17.63 -17.19
N SER A 11 19.08 18.76 -16.49
CA SER A 11 17.83 19.47 -16.18
C SER A 11 18.03 20.98 -16.10
N ARG A 12 16.94 21.72 -16.29
CA ARG A 12 16.86 23.16 -16.02
C ARG A 12 16.56 23.47 -14.55
N GLN A 13 16.19 22.46 -13.75
CA GLN A 13 15.82 22.63 -12.35
C GLN A 13 17.07 22.69 -11.46
N GLU A 14 17.24 23.78 -10.73
CA GLU A 14 18.34 23.96 -9.78
C GLU A 14 18.34 22.93 -8.64
N ARG A 15 17.17 22.42 -8.27
CA ARG A 15 17.01 21.34 -7.27
C ARG A 15 17.84 20.09 -7.56
N LEU A 16 18.25 19.86 -8.81
CA LEU A 16 19.18 18.77 -9.13
C LEU A 16 20.52 18.91 -8.39
N HIS A 17 20.90 20.13 -7.99
CA HIS A 17 22.11 20.40 -7.21
C HIS A 17 21.92 20.29 -5.69
N GLU A 18 20.68 20.14 -5.22
CA GLU A 18 20.41 19.75 -3.82
C GLU A 18 20.83 18.29 -3.57
N LEU A 19 20.93 17.49 -4.64
CA LEU A 19 21.44 16.13 -4.59
C LEU A 19 22.97 16.11 -4.41
N THR A 20 23.41 15.08 -3.72
CA THR A 20 24.80 14.79 -3.38
C THR A 20 25.25 13.45 -3.96
N THR A 21 26.57 13.22 -3.94
CA THR A 21 27.12 11.94 -4.37
C THR A 21 26.67 10.83 -3.41
N GLY A 22 26.21 9.71 -3.95
CA GLY A 22 25.57 8.61 -3.22
C GLY A 22 24.04 8.70 -3.17
N ASP A 23 23.45 9.85 -3.48
CA ASP A 23 21.99 9.96 -3.51
C ASP A 23 21.38 9.15 -4.68
N ARG A 24 20.09 8.82 -4.52
CA ARG A 24 19.29 8.15 -5.55
C ARG A 24 18.35 9.13 -6.22
N LEU A 25 18.48 9.28 -7.53
CA LEU A 25 17.57 10.06 -8.37
C LEU A 25 16.57 9.13 -9.06
N TRP A 26 15.30 9.24 -8.68
CA TRP A 26 14.20 8.49 -9.27
C TRP A 26 13.64 9.23 -10.47
N LEU A 27 13.69 8.58 -11.63
CA LEU A 27 13.12 9.07 -12.87
C LEU A 27 11.81 8.34 -13.13
N VAL A 28 10.74 9.10 -13.27
CA VAL A 28 9.45 8.64 -13.77
C VAL A 28 9.36 9.07 -15.24
N SER A 29 8.41 8.56 -16.02
CA SER A 29 7.92 9.13 -17.28
C SER A 29 6.47 8.75 -17.49
N ARG A 30 5.68 9.66 -18.08
CA ARG A 30 4.36 9.30 -18.61
C ARG A 30 4.53 8.75 -20.02
N ASN A 31 3.93 7.60 -20.30
CA ASN A 31 3.88 7.05 -21.65
C ASN A 31 2.70 7.68 -22.41
N PRO A 32 2.92 8.30 -23.58
CA PRO A 32 1.84 8.93 -24.35
C PRO A 32 0.84 7.91 -24.94
N ALA A 33 1.24 6.65 -25.12
CA ALA A 33 0.38 5.64 -25.75
C ALA A 33 -0.75 5.16 -24.82
N ASP A 34 -0.44 4.94 -23.53
CA ASP A 34 -1.39 4.41 -22.54
C ASP A 34 -1.79 5.44 -21.48
N ASN A 35 -1.19 6.63 -21.51
CA ASN A 35 -1.34 7.70 -20.55
C ASN A 35 -0.90 7.39 -19.10
N GLN A 36 -0.22 6.28 -18.84
CA GLN A 36 0.23 5.85 -17.50
C GLN A 36 1.64 6.37 -17.16
N TYR A 37 1.91 6.52 -15.86
CA TYR A 37 3.25 6.83 -15.36
C TYR A 37 4.06 5.57 -15.05
N TYR A 38 5.35 5.61 -15.34
CA TYR A 38 6.32 4.53 -15.13
C TYR A 38 7.58 5.06 -14.46
N PHE A 39 8.16 4.32 -13.51
CA PHE A 39 9.51 4.56 -13.05
C PHE A 39 10.46 4.04 -14.13
N VAL A 40 11.12 4.94 -14.84
CA VAL A 40 11.99 4.57 -15.97
C VAL A 40 13.40 4.21 -15.53
N ALA A 41 13.88 4.83 -14.44
CA ALA A 41 15.18 4.54 -13.86
C ALA A 41 15.27 4.98 -12.39
N CYS A 42 16.19 4.36 -11.65
CA CYS A 42 16.72 4.84 -10.39
C CYS A 42 18.23 5.00 -10.57
N LEU A 43 18.71 6.24 -10.55
CA LEU A 43 20.10 6.58 -10.81
C LEU A 43 20.86 6.77 -9.50
N HIS A 44 21.96 6.05 -9.32
CA HIS A 44 22.87 6.24 -8.19
C HIS A 44 23.93 7.29 -8.55
N LEU A 45 23.90 8.43 -7.86
CA LEU A 45 24.65 9.59 -8.28
C LEU A 45 26.13 9.47 -7.91
N SER A 46 26.99 9.55 -8.92
CA SER A 46 28.44 9.59 -8.76
C SER A 46 28.97 11.02 -8.67
N ARG A 47 28.37 11.95 -9.43
CA ARG A 47 28.84 13.34 -9.51
C ARG A 47 27.72 14.30 -9.91
N ARG A 48 27.83 15.55 -9.46
CA ARG A 48 27.05 16.69 -9.97
C ARG A 48 27.96 17.68 -10.72
N PHE A 49 27.41 18.35 -11.73
CA PHE A 49 28.15 19.35 -12.50
C PHE A 49 27.19 20.41 -13.07
N LYS A 50 27.76 21.53 -13.56
CA LYS A 50 27.03 22.55 -14.34
C LYS A 50 27.45 22.42 -15.79
N ASN A 51 26.47 22.43 -16.70
CA ASN A 51 26.76 22.52 -18.12
C ASN A 51 27.40 23.88 -18.43
N SER A 52 28.47 23.85 -19.20
CA SER A 52 29.15 25.05 -19.70
C SER A 52 28.14 26.00 -20.36
N ALA A 53 28.33 27.31 -20.17
CA ALA A 53 27.49 28.34 -20.80
C ALA A 53 27.52 28.28 -22.33
N ALA A 54 28.62 27.84 -22.91
CA ALA A 54 28.81 27.73 -24.36
C ALA A 54 28.40 26.35 -24.92
N ALA A 55 27.96 25.41 -24.08
CA ALA A 55 27.63 24.06 -24.53
C ALA A 55 26.19 23.99 -25.08
N SER A 56 26.02 23.40 -26.26
CA SER A 56 24.70 23.09 -26.85
C SER A 56 23.82 22.22 -25.92
N THR A 57 24.45 21.41 -25.06
CA THR A 57 23.79 20.66 -23.99
C THR A 57 23.00 21.56 -23.03
N ARG A 58 23.54 22.74 -22.68
CA ARG A 58 22.88 23.67 -21.76
C ARG A 58 21.61 24.25 -22.37
N GLU A 59 21.68 24.67 -23.62
CA GLU A 59 20.55 25.22 -24.35
C GLU A 59 19.41 24.19 -24.46
N ARG A 60 19.77 22.96 -24.82
CA ARG A 60 18.82 21.88 -25.10
C ARG A 60 18.24 21.22 -23.84
N PHE A 61 19.07 20.98 -22.82
CA PHE A 61 18.68 20.15 -21.66
C PHE A 61 18.78 20.87 -20.30
N GLY A 62 19.44 22.03 -20.24
CA GLY A 62 19.51 22.88 -19.05
C GLY A 62 20.88 22.99 -18.40
N SER A 63 20.99 23.88 -17.43
CA SER A 63 22.27 24.27 -16.81
C SER A 63 22.83 23.25 -15.82
N PHE A 64 22.00 22.33 -15.31
CA PHE A 64 22.36 21.42 -14.23
C PHE A 64 22.46 19.99 -14.75
N GLY A 65 23.50 19.27 -14.32
CA GLY A 65 23.72 17.88 -14.70
C GLY A 65 24.21 17.02 -13.55
N VAL A 66 23.91 15.73 -13.63
CA VAL A 66 24.44 14.68 -12.75
C VAL A 66 24.96 13.51 -13.60
N GLU A 67 26.00 12.87 -13.11
CA GLU A 67 26.53 11.61 -13.63
C GLU A 67 26.15 10.49 -12.65
N ALA A 68 25.62 9.41 -13.18
CA ALA A 68 25.24 8.23 -12.42
C ALA A 68 26.20 7.07 -12.69
N ASP A 69 26.46 6.30 -11.64
CA ASP A 69 27.16 5.03 -11.74
C ASP A 69 26.23 4.01 -12.43
N ALA A 70 26.63 3.56 -13.62
CA ALA A 70 25.85 2.64 -14.43
C ALA A 70 25.69 1.26 -13.78
N GLU A 71 26.65 0.80 -12.96
CA GLU A 71 26.58 -0.52 -12.32
C GLU A 71 25.67 -0.51 -11.09
N ALA A 72 25.60 0.63 -10.39
CA ALA A 72 24.73 0.81 -9.22
C ALA A 72 23.33 1.34 -9.57
N SER A 73 23.09 1.76 -10.82
CA SER A 73 21.80 2.30 -11.28
C SER A 73 20.89 1.21 -11.85
N HIS A 74 19.58 1.41 -11.73
CA HIS A 74 18.57 0.53 -12.31
C HIS A 74 17.79 1.20 -13.43
N PHE A 75 17.57 0.46 -14.52
CA PHE A 75 16.77 0.89 -15.68
C PHE A 75 15.60 -0.06 -15.86
N PHE A 76 14.39 0.50 -15.88
CA PHE A 76 13.17 -0.28 -15.94
C PHE A 76 12.34 -0.02 -17.20
N GLY A 77 12.61 1.08 -17.92
CA GLY A 77 11.82 1.45 -19.10
C GLY A 77 10.33 1.60 -18.76
N LEU A 78 9.48 0.83 -19.45
CA LEU A 78 8.03 0.79 -19.20
C LEU A 78 7.59 -0.40 -18.34
N ASP A 79 8.53 -1.14 -17.76
CA ASP A 79 8.20 -2.37 -17.02
C ASP A 79 7.85 -2.11 -15.55
N PHE A 80 7.95 -0.86 -15.07
CA PHE A 80 7.68 -0.50 -13.69
C PHE A 80 6.60 0.59 -13.58
N PRO A 81 5.30 0.22 -13.57
CA PRO A 81 4.21 1.18 -13.40
C PRO A 81 4.34 1.95 -12.07
N ALA A 82 4.24 3.27 -12.12
CA ALA A 82 4.49 4.16 -10.99
C ALA A 82 3.23 4.70 -10.32
N GLU A 83 2.08 4.67 -10.99
CA GLU A 83 0.84 5.36 -10.57
C GLU A 83 0.52 5.22 -9.07
N SER A 84 0.40 3.99 -8.58
CA SER A 84 0.01 3.69 -7.21
C SER A 84 1.07 4.14 -6.19
N LEU A 85 2.36 4.00 -6.54
CA LEU A 85 3.46 4.46 -5.69
C LEU A 85 3.57 5.98 -5.65
N LEU A 86 3.40 6.67 -6.79
CA LEU A 86 3.42 8.13 -6.81
C LEU A 86 2.31 8.71 -5.93
N ARG A 87 1.13 8.08 -5.95
CA ARG A 87 0.02 8.46 -5.05
C ARG A 87 0.34 8.15 -3.60
N ALA A 88 0.86 6.95 -3.32
CA ALA A 88 1.24 6.56 -1.96
C ALA A 88 2.28 7.52 -1.38
N LEU A 89 3.28 7.89 -2.17
CA LEU A 89 4.35 8.78 -1.77
C LEU A 89 3.90 10.25 -1.76
N LEU A 90 2.67 10.59 -2.15
CA LEU A 90 2.17 11.96 -2.29
C LEU A 90 3.05 12.79 -3.24
N PHE A 91 3.55 12.21 -4.33
CA PHE A 91 4.13 13.02 -5.39
C PHE A 91 3.04 13.97 -5.85
N GLU A 92 3.18 15.26 -5.53
CA GLU A 92 2.36 16.28 -6.16
C GLU A 92 2.53 16.10 -7.66
N THR A 93 1.46 15.69 -8.33
CA THR A 93 1.40 15.73 -9.80
C THR A 93 1.38 17.21 -10.16
N GLY A 94 2.54 17.84 -10.12
CA GLY A 94 2.80 19.12 -10.74
C GLY A 94 2.29 18.99 -12.17
N LYS A 95 1.29 19.81 -12.49
CA LYS A 95 0.49 19.74 -13.71
C LYS A 95 1.34 19.35 -14.94
N PRO A 96 0.83 18.50 -15.84
CA PRO A 96 1.54 18.19 -17.08
C PRO A 96 1.91 19.48 -17.81
N ILE A 97 3.18 19.61 -18.20
CA ILE A 97 3.61 20.72 -19.05
C ILE A 97 3.01 20.48 -20.44
N LYS A 98 2.02 21.29 -20.83
CA LYS A 98 1.50 21.32 -22.19
C LYS A 98 2.46 22.14 -23.06
N TYR A 99 3.03 21.53 -24.09
CA TYR A 99 3.79 22.24 -25.12
C TYR A 99 3.19 21.92 -26.50
N GLY A 100 2.34 22.82 -27.01
CA GLY A 100 1.56 22.61 -28.24
C GLY A 100 0.51 21.51 -28.09
N ALA A 101 0.30 20.71 -29.16
CA ALA A 101 -0.60 19.54 -29.16
C ALA A 101 0.02 18.30 -28.46
N ASN A 102 1.28 18.39 -28.04
CA ASN A 102 1.98 17.31 -27.37
C ASN A 102 1.96 17.53 -25.85
N VAL A 103 1.51 16.52 -25.11
CA VAL A 103 1.77 16.45 -23.67
C VAL A 103 3.23 16.03 -23.51
N GLY A 104 4.11 17.00 -23.25
CA GLY A 104 5.50 16.73 -22.91
C GLY A 104 5.58 15.96 -21.59
N GLN A 105 6.63 15.15 -21.44
CA GLN A 105 6.94 14.36 -20.24
C GLN A 105 6.69 15.18 -18.96
N ALA A 106 5.68 14.80 -18.20
CA ALA A 106 5.37 15.39 -16.91
C ALA A 106 6.35 14.88 -15.85
N LEU A 107 7.63 15.22 -15.98
CA LEU A 107 8.63 15.07 -14.93
C LEU A 107 9.51 16.28 -14.86
N GLN A 108 8.97 17.32 -14.24
CA GLN A 108 9.77 18.44 -13.78
C GLN A 108 9.45 18.82 -12.34
N THR A 109 9.24 17.82 -11.49
CA THR A 109 9.36 17.97 -10.05
C THR A 109 10.39 17.00 -9.55
N ILE A 110 11.65 17.43 -9.51
CA ILE A 110 12.65 16.78 -8.67
C ILE A 110 12.16 16.99 -7.24
N ARG A 111 11.61 15.92 -6.65
CA ARG A 111 11.31 15.83 -5.22
C ARG A 111 12.43 15.03 -4.57
N LEU A 112 12.96 15.56 -3.48
CA LEU A 112 13.79 14.80 -2.57
C LEU A 112 12.88 13.83 -1.81
N ALA A 113 13.14 12.54 -1.98
CA ALA A 113 12.46 11.50 -1.22
C ALA A 113 12.88 11.59 0.25
N SER A 114 11.92 11.56 1.16
CA SER A 114 12.21 11.42 2.59
C SER A 114 12.83 10.04 2.87
N GLU A 115 13.38 9.84 4.07
CA GLU A 115 13.88 8.52 4.48
C GLU A 115 12.80 7.44 4.35
N GLU A 116 11.57 7.76 4.76
CA GLU A 116 10.40 6.87 4.62
C GLU A 116 10.07 6.57 3.16
N ASP A 117 10.15 7.57 2.27
CA ASP A 117 9.94 7.36 0.83
C ASP A 117 11.00 6.42 0.25
N GLN A 118 12.26 6.58 0.66
CA GLN A 118 13.36 5.72 0.20
C GLN A 118 13.16 4.28 0.66
N ILE A 119 12.72 4.04 1.89
CA ILE A 119 12.40 2.69 2.38
C ILE A 119 11.34 2.03 1.50
N VAL A 120 10.27 2.76 1.16
CA VAL A 120 9.18 2.26 0.29
C VAL A 120 9.68 2.00 -1.12
N LEU A 121 10.48 2.90 -1.68
CA LEU A 121 11.00 2.80 -3.03
C LEU A 121 12.02 1.64 -3.17
N ASP A 122 12.86 1.42 -2.16
CA ASP A 122 13.82 0.32 -2.10
C ASP A 122 13.12 -1.04 -2.02
N ALA A 123 12.10 -1.14 -1.16
CA ALA A 123 11.20 -2.29 -1.11
C ALA A 123 10.53 -2.54 -2.47
N ALA A 124 10.10 -1.47 -3.15
CA ALA A 124 9.48 -1.58 -4.45
C ALA A 124 10.44 -2.10 -5.53
N ILE A 125 11.72 -1.68 -5.50
CA ILE A 125 12.77 -2.25 -6.36
C ILE A 125 12.97 -3.73 -6.06
N ARG A 126 13.08 -4.14 -4.79
CA ARG A 126 13.24 -5.56 -4.43
C ARG A 126 12.10 -6.41 -4.98
N ILE A 127 10.86 -5.96 -4.83
CA ILE A 127 9.69 -6.64 -5.42
C ILE A 127 9.82 -6.73 -6.94
N LYS A 128 10.20 -5.63 -7.61
CA LYS A 128 10.29 -5.54 -9.06
C LYS A 128 11.41 -6.43 -9.63
N LEU A 129 12.56 -6.50 -8.96
CA LEU A 129 13.71 -7.29 -9.40
C LEU A 129 13.57 -8.78 -9.04
N GLY A 130 12.97 -9.08 -7.88
CA GLY A 130 12.77 -10.45 -7.41
C GLY A 130 11.63 -11.20 -8.11
N ASN A 131 10.70 -10.50 -8.77
CA ASN A 131 9.58 -11.10 -9.47
C ASN A 131 9.65 -10.78 -10.96
N ALA A 132 9.62 -11.82 -11.81
CA ALA A 132 9.61 -11.70 -13.27
C ALA A 132 8.30 -11.09 -13.82
N GLY A 133 8.00 -9.82 -13.48
CA GLY A 133 7.11 -8.96 -14.26
C GLY A 133 5.81 -8.47 -13.64
N ARG A 134 5.43 -8.81 -12.40
CA ARG A 134 4.10 -8.45 -11.86
C ARG A 134 4.12 -7.66 -10.54
N PHE A 135 4.64 -6.42 -10.59
CA PHE A 135 4.67 -5.52 -9.44
C PHE A 135 3.26 -5.19 -8.88
N ARG A 136 2.25 -5.07 -9.75
CA ARG A 136 0.87 -4.71 -9.36
C ARG A 136 0.02 -5.87 -8.82
N ASP A 137 0.31 -7.11 -9.20
CA ASP A 137 -0.63 -8.23 -8.95
C ASP A 137 -0.35 -8.99 -7.64
N ARG A 138 0.75 -8.66 -6.94
CA ARG A 138 1.10 -9.41 -5.72
C ARG A 138 0.27 -8.92 -4.55
N VAL A 139 -0.54 -9.82 -4.01
CA VAL A 139 -1.23 -9.65 -2.74
C VAL A 139 -0.20 -9.37 -1.64
N PHE A 140 -0.33 -8.22 -0.99
CA PHE A 140 0.54 -7.77 0.08
C PHE A 140 -0.22 -7.46 1.37
N GLY A 141 -1.37 -6.80 1.24
CA GLY A 141 -2.21 -6.42 2.35
C GLY A 141 -3.68 -6.71 2.09
N LEU A 142 -4.51 -6.31 3.03
CA LEU A 142 -5.95 -6.52 2.96
C LEU A 142 -6.71 -5.28 3.44
N TRP A 143 -7.73 -4.88 2.71
CA TRP A 143 -8.76 -3.98 3.18
C TRP A 143 -10.01 -4.79 3.52
N THR A 144 -10.58 -4.61 4.70
CA THR A 144 -11.82 -5.30 5.11
C THR A 144 -12.78 -4.31 5.74
N LYS A 145 -14.08 -4.62 5.74
CA LYS A 145 -15.10 -3.78 6.35
C LYS A 145 -15.92 -4.52 7.39
N CYS A 146 -16.35 -3.80 8.43
CA CYS A 146 -17.29 -4.31 9.42
C CYS A 146 -18.29 -3.22 9.85
N ALA A 147 -19.29 -3.62 10.64
CA ALA A 147 -20.16 -2.68 11.31
C ALA A 147 -19.40 -1.91 12.41
N PRO A 148 -19.85 -0.69 12.78
CA PRO A 148 -19.25 0.13 13.85
C PRO A 148 -19.04 -0.60 15.16
N GLU A 149 -20.04 -1.35 15.60
CA GLU A 149 -20.06 -2.01 16.91
C GLU A 149 -18.93 -3.05 17.02
N PHE A 150 -18.66 -3.78 15.92
CA PHE A 150 -17.56 -4.73 15.87
C PHE A 150 -16.20 -4.04 15.92
N ALA A 151 -16.02 -2.92 15.21
CA ALA A 151 -14.77 -2.17 15.25
C ALA A 151 -14.46 -1.67 16.67
N ASP A 152 -15.46 -1.17 17.38
CA ASP A 152 -15.33 -0.70 18.77
C ASP A 152 -14.92 -1.84 19.70
N TYR A 153 -15.52 -3.03 19.54
CA TYR A 153 -15.11 -4.20 20.32
C TYR A 153 -13.63 -4.53 20.11
N PHE A 154 -13.13 -4.52 18.88
CA PHE A 154 -11.71 -4.82 18.63
C PHE A 154 -10.78 -3.79 19.26
N LEU A 155 -11.12 -2.51 19.16
CA LEU A 155 -10.32 -1.43 19.73
C LEU A 155 -10.24 -1.54 21.26
N ILE A 156 -11.37 -1.75 21.93
CA ILE A 156 -11.44 -1.89 23.39
C ILE A 156 -10.67 -3.12 23.86
N ASN A 157 -10.84 -4.25 23.18
CA ASN A 157 -10.13 -5.48 23.52
C ASN A 157 -8.62 -5.37 23.33
N TRP A 158 -8.21 -4.73 22.24
CA TRP A 158 -6.80 -4.51 21.98
C TRP A 158 -6.17 -3.60 23.04
N GLN A 159 -6.83 -2.49 23.37
CA GLN A 159 -6.35 -1.55 24.41
C GLN A 159 -6.21 -2.22 25.78
N ALA A 160 -7.09 -3.15 26.11
CA ALA A 160 -7.11 -3.80 27.42
C ALA A 160 -6.17 -5.03 27.52
N LYS A 161 -5.98 -5.78 26.43
CA LYS A 161 -5.24 -7.06 26.45
C LYS A 161 -3.95 -7.06 25.66
N ALA A 162 -3.87 -6.29 24.56
CA ALA A 162 -2.78 -6.32 23.59
C ALA A 162 -2.44 -7.74 23.04
N GLU A 163 -3.43 -8.62 23.00
CA GLU A 163 -3.30 -10.01 22.53
C GLU A 163 -3.83 -10.18 21.10
N THR A 164 -3.61 -11.37 20.52
CA THR A 164 -4.18 -11.71 19.21
C THR A 164 -5.71 -11.75 19.29
N LEU A 165 -6.38 -11.02 18.39
CA LEU A 165 -7.84 -10.92 18.33
C LEU A 165 -8.39 -11.63 17.10
N ALA A 166 -9.52 -12.32 17.27
CA ALA A 166 -10.23 -12.98 16.19
C ALA A 166 -11.33 -12.06 15.62
N PHE A 167 -11.22 -11.69 14.36
CA PHE A 167 -12.17 -10.87 13.63
C PHE A 167 -13.11 -11.75 12.81
N LEU A 168 -14.41 -11.65 13.09
CA LEU A 168 -15.45 -12.43 12.42
C LEU A 168 -15.65 -11.91 10.98
N LEU A 169 -15.50 -12.78 9.98
CA LEU A 169 -15.78 -12.42 8.59
C LEU A 169 -16.71 -13.41 7.90
N TYR A 170 -17.61 -12.82 7.12
CA TYR A 170 -18.47 -13.57 6.23
C TYR A 170 -17.71 -14.20 5.06
N ASP A 171 -16.60 -13.62 4.61
CA ASP A 171 -15.85 -14.16 3.47
C ASP A 171 -14.87 -15.28 3.87
N SER A 172 -14.39 -16.02 2.87
CA SER A 172 -13.39 -17.08 3.03
C SER A 172 -12.08 -16.56 3.63
N ALA A 173 -11.29 -17.47 4.21
CA ALA A 173 -9.94 -17.13 4.70
C ALA A 173 -9.10 -16.50 3.57
N PRO A 174 -8.37 -15.40 3.83
CA PRO A 174 -7.63 -14.70 2.80
C PRO A 174 -6.31 -15.42 2.56
N ALA A 175 -5.87 -15.47 1.31
CA ALA A 175 -4.53 -15.93 0.95
C ALA A 175 -3.53 -14.78 1.23
N LEU A 176 -3.21 -14.58 2.51
CA LEU A 176 -2.39 -13.48 2.99
C LEU A 176 -1.24 -14.01 3.85
N GLN A 177 -0.04 -13.45 3.68
CA GLN A 177 1.12 -13.84 4.49
C GLN A 177 1.01 -13.32 5.92
N THR A 178 1.51 -14.08 6.90
CA THR A 178 1.64 -13.61 8.28
C THR A 178 2.49 -12.34 8.32
N GLY A 179 2.06 -11.37 9.13
CA GLY A 179 2.66 -10.05 9.24
C GLY A 179 2.10 -9.01 8.26
N ALA A 180 1.34 -9.42 7.24
CA ALA A 180 0.74 -8.48 6.28
C ALA A 180 -0.19 -7.45 6.94
N PRO A 181 -0.26 -6.21 6.41
CA PRO A 181 -1.16 -5.20 6.94
C PRO A 181 -2.61 -5.52 6.58
N VAL A 182 -3.50 -5.41 7.57
CA VAL A 182 -4.95 -5.48 7.40
C VAL A 182 -5.55 -4.16 7.85
N PHE A 183 -6.25 -3.47 6.96
CA PHE A 183 -6.90 -2.19 7.19
C PHE A 183 -8.39 -2.41 7.37
N VAL A 184 -8.94 -1.90 8.48
CA VAL A 184 -10.36 -2.07 8.80
C VAL A 184 -11.13 -0.78 8.53
N HIS A 185 -12.17 -0.93 7.74
CA HIS A 185 -13.13 0.10 7.42
C HIS A 185 -14.42 -0.08 8.21
N SER A 186 -14.87 0.96 8.87
CA SER A 186 -16.13 0.95 9.61
C SER A 186 -16.76 2.33 9.64
N GLY A 187 -18.09 2.40 9.60
CA GLY A 187 -18.83 3.67 9.67
C GLY A 187 -18.41 4.69 8.60
N LYS A 188 -18.08 4.24 7.38
CA LYS A 188 -17.55 5.05 6.25
C LYS A 188 -16.14 5.61 6.45
N ASN A 189 -15.41 5.17 7.48
CA ASN A 189 -14.04 5.61 7.75
C ASN A 189 -13.07 4.43 7.83
N LEU A 190 -11.80 4.65 7.51
CA LEU A 190 -10.72 3.76 7.91
C LEU A 190 -10.46 4.01 9.39
N VAL A 191 -10.63 2.98 10.22
CA VAL A 191 -10.66 3.13 11.68
C VAL A 191 -9.35 2.66 12.33
N PHE A 192 -8.72 1.62 11.80
CA PHE A 192 -7.43 1.13 12.28
C PHE A 192 -6.77 0.21 11.25
N PHE A 193 -5.52 -0.15 11.49
CA PHE A 193 -4.87 -1.28 10.84
C PHE A 193 -4.28 -2.24 11.87
N ALA A 194 -3.96 -3.46 11.45
CA ALA A 194 -3.33 -4.49 12.28
C ALA A 194 -2.42 -5.37 11.42
N LYS A 195 -1.62 -6.23 12.06
CA LYS A 195 -0.84 -7.29 11.39
C LYS A 195 -1.63 -8.60 11.37
N PHE A 196 -1.72 -9.21 10.19
CA PHE A 196 -2.33 -10.52 10.01
C PHE A 196 -1.50 -11.60 10.68
N VAL A 197 -2.14 -12.49 11.43
CA VAL A 197 -1.50 -13.65 12.05
C VAL A 197 -1.83 -14.92 11.25
N GLY A 198 -3.10 -15.09 10.91
CA GLY A 198 -3.62 -16.25 10.20
C GLY A 198 -5.14 -16.20 10.14
N ALA A 199 -5.75 -17.28 9.64
CA ALA A 199 -7.21 -17.41 9.66
C ALA A 199 -7.61 -18.83 10.06
N GLN A 200 -8.75 -18.95 10.72
CA GLN A 200 -9.37 -20.23 11.04
C GLN A 200 -10.62 -20.37 10.19
N ILE A 201 -10.73 -21.49 9.47
CA ILE A 201 -11.93 -21.83 8.72
C ILE A 201 -13.01 -22.26 9.70
N VAL A 202 -14.23 -21.79 9.46
CA VAL A 202 -15.41 -22.18 10.23
C VAL A 202 -16.19 -23.17 9.38
N SER A 203 -16.47 -24.34 9.94
CA SER A 203 -17.32 -25.37 9.31
C SER A 203 -18.79 -24.90 9.37
N GLY A 204 -19.77 -25.67 8.90
CA GLY A 204 -21.17 -25.41 9.30
C GLY A 204 -21.83 -24.07 8.93
N TYR A 205 -21.16 -23.17 8.19
CA TYR A 205 -21.63 -21.80 8.03
C TYR A 205 -22.87 -21.67 7.14
N ARG A 206 -23.01 -22.54 6.13
CA ARG A 206 -24.09 -22.45 5.13
C ARG A 206 -25.41 -22.99 5.66
N HIS A 207 -26.53 -22.43 5.20
CA HIS A 207 -27.88 -22.97 5.45
C HIS A 207 -28.11 -24.37 4.88
N SER A 208 -27.26 -24.82 3.95
CA SER A 208 -27.34 -26.15 3.35
C SER A 208 -26.73 -27.26 4.21
N ILE A 209 -26.12 -26.93 5.34
CA ILE A 209 -25.53 -27.89 6.28
C ILE A 209 -26.60 -28.30 7.30
N GLU A 210 -26.52 -29.52 7.81
CA GLU A 210 -27.46 -30.06 8.80
C GLU A 210 -27.61 -29.11 10.00
N PRO A 211 -28.86 -28.84 10.47
CA PRO A 211 -29.12 -27.85 11.51
C PRO A 211 -28.31 -28.05 12.80
N ASP A 212 -28.12 -29.30 13.22
CA ASP A 212 -27.37 -29.64 14.44
C ASP A 212 -25.87 -29.34 14.30
N GLU A 213 -25.29 -29.57 13.11
CA GLU A 213 -23.90 -29.25 12.81
C GLU A 213 -23.70 -27.73 12.76
N ARG A 214 -24.60 -27.01 12.09
CA ARG A 214 -24.59 -25.54 12.04
C ARG A 214 -24.73 -24.92 13.44
N HIS A 215 -25.64 -25.45 14.26
CA HIS A 215 -25.83 -24.98 15.63
C HIS A 215 -24.58 -25.25 16.49
N SER A 216 -24.04 -26.46 16.44
CA SER A 216 -22.85 -26.84 17.20
C SER A 216 -21.64 -25.97 16.86
N GLU A 217 -21.44 -25.69 15.57
CA GLU A 217 -20.33 -24.86 15.11
C GLU A 217 -20.51 -23.38 15.47
N ARG A 218 -21.72 -22.85 15.35
CA ARG A 218 -22.06 -21.50 15.84
C ARG A 218 -21.75 -21.36 17.33
N GLU A 219 -22.15 -22.33 18.15
CA GLU A 219 -21.88 -22.33 19.59
C GLU A 219 -20.39 -22.45 19.90
N ARG A 220 -19.63 -23.24 19.12
CA ARG A 220 -18.17 -23.34 19.22
C ARG A 220 -17.51 -21.98 18.96
N VAL A 221 -17.85 -21.34 17.83
CA VAL A 221 -17.32 -20.02 17.46
C VAL A 221 -17.71 -18.97 18.50
N TRP A 222 -18.96 -18.96 18.95
CA TRP A 222 -19.44 -18.06 19.98
C TRP A 222 -18.65 -18.20 21.28
N LYS A 223 -18.45 -19.42 21.78
CA LYS A 223 -17.67 -19.68 23.01
C LYS A 223 -16.23 -19.18 22.88
N GLN A 224 -15.58 -19.47 21.75
CA GLN A 224 -14.21 -19.02 21.48
C GLN A 224 -14.13 -17.49 21.42
N TYR A 225 -15.00 -16.87 20.62
CA TYR A 225 -15.04 -15.42 20.42
C TYR A 225 -15.33 -14.68 21.73
N ARG A 226 -16.31 -15.16 22.51
CA ARG A 226 -16.65 -14.60 23.82
C ARG A 226 -15.50 -14.69 24.81
N ALA A 227 -14.80 -15.83 24.88
CA ALA A 227 -13.66 -15.98 25.79
C ALA A 227 -12.54 -14.96 25.50
N SER A 228 -12.33 -14.62 24.23
CA SER A 228 -11.35 -13.62 23.81
C SER A 228 -11.83 -12.16 23.94
N THR A 229 -13.14 -11.90 24.07
CA THR A 229 -13.74 -10.56 23.91
C THR A 229 -14.35 -10.02 25.22
N LEU A 230 -13.81 -8.93 25.76
CA LEU A 230 -14.24 -8.23 26.98
C LEU A 230 -15.66 -7.66 26.86
N GLN A 231 -15.94 -6.94 25.78
CA GLN A 231 -17.26 -6.42 25.46
C GLN A 231 -17.84 -7.20 24.29
N CYS A 232 -18.17 -8.46 24.55
CA CYS A 232 -18.76 -9.32 23.55
C CYS A 232 -20.23 -8.92 23.29
N PRO A 233 -20.75 -8.95 22.05
CA PRO A 233 -22.18 -8.80 21.78
C PRO A 233 -22.99 -9.83 22.58
N THR A 234 -24.29 -9.61 22.80
CA THR A 234 -25.13 -10.61 23.48
C THR A 234 -25.22 -11.89 22.62
N PRO A 235 -25.50 -13.08 23.22
CA PRO A 235 -25.70 -14.30 22.46
C PRO A 235 -26.77 -14.16 21.35
N ASN A 236 -27.83 -13.39 21.62
CA ASN A 236 -28.88 -13.12 20.63
C ASN A 236 -28.36 -12.23 19.49
N ALA A 237 -27.64 -11.15 19.79
CA ALA A 237 -27.06 -10.31 18.75
C ALA A 237 -26.02 -11.05 17.89
N PHE A 238 -25.24 -11.96 18.49
CA PHE A 238 -24.34 -12.84 17.74
C PHE A 238 -25.11 -13.81 16.83
N THR A 239 -26.22 -14.38 17.33
CA THR A 239 -27.09 -15.26 16.55
C THR A 239 -27.73 -14.52 15.37
N GLU A 240 -28.28 -13.33 15.61
CA GLU A 240 -28.84 -12.47 14.57
C GLU A 240 -27.78 -12.10 13.51
N PHE A 241 -26.56 -11.74 13.94
CA PHE A 241 -25.45 -11.49 13.03
C PHE A 241 -25.13 -12.73 12.20
N TRP A 242 -24.96 -13.89 12.84
CA TRP A 242 -24.66 -15.15 12.17
C TRP A 242 -25.71 -15.48 11.11
N ASP A 243 -26.99 -15.41 11.45
CA ASP A 243 -28.06 -15.74 10.52
C ASP A 243 -28.22 -14.70 9.42
N SER A 244 -28.05 -13.41 9.71
CA SER A 244 -28.10 -12.33 8.71
C SER A 244 -27.03 -12.46 7.62
N GLN A 245 -25.91 -13.10 7.95
CA GLN A 245 -24.81 -13.30 7.03
C GLN A 245 -24.83 -14.69 6.38
N ASP A 246 -25.78 -15.59 6.62
CA ASP A 246 -25.63 -17.02 6.24
C ASP A 246 -24.31 -17.61 6.78
N GLY A 247 -24.08 -17.36 8.06
CA GLY A 247 -22.95 -17.83 8.85
C GLY A 247 -21.68 -16.99 8.77
N VAL A 248 -20.69 -17.38 9.56
CA VAL A 248 -19.31 -16.85 9.51
C VAL A 248 -18.45 -17.89 8.80
N ARG A 249 -17.74 -17.51 7.73
CA ARG A 249 -16.92 -18.46 6.98
C ARG A 249 -15.53 -18.63 7.58
N SER A 250 -15.02 -17.58 8.22
CA SER A 250 -13.69 -17.63 8.81
C SER A 250 -13.48 -16.59 9.90
N LEU A 251 -12.52 -16.88 10.77
CA LEU A 251 -12.02 -15.98 11.81
C LEU A 251 -10.64 -15.50 11.40
N PHE A 252 -10.48 -14.20 11.18
CA PHE A 252 -9.17 -13.63 10.88
C PHE A 252 -8.47 -13.28 12.18
N LEU A 253 -7.24 -13.72 12.34
CA LEU A 253 -6.47 -13.45 13.55
C LEU A 253 -5.56 -12.26 13.29
N PHE A 254 -5.68 -11.23 14.14
CA PHE A 254 -4.92 -9.99 14.04
C PHE A 254 -4.13 -9.73 15.32
N ARG A 255 -3.00 -9.05 15.18
CA ARG A 255 -2.21 -8.52 16.30
C ARG A 255 -1.71 -7.11 15.97
N GLU A 256 -1.14 -6.43 16.96
CA GLU A 256 -0.49 -5.12 16.78
C GLU A 256 -1.45 -4.11 16.13
N LEU A 257 -2.64 -3.97 16.70
CA LEU A 257 -3.66 -3.06 16.19
C LEU A 257 -3.25 -1.61 16.48
N VAL A 258 -3.27 -0.78 15.45
CA VAL A 258 -2.95 0.63 15.53
C VAL A 258 -4.18 1.44 15.08
N PRO A 259 -4.85 2.14 16.01
CA PRO A 259 -5.96 3.03 15.69
C PRO A 259 -5.52 4.13 14.73
N SER A 260 -6.42 4.53 13.83
CA SER A 260 -6.20 5.71 13.01
C SER A 260 -6.17 6.94 13.90
N LYS A 261 -5.18 7.82 13.69
CA LYS A 261 -5.04 9.07 14.49
C LYS A 261 -6.22 10.02 14.29
N GLN A 262 -6.86 9.93 13.13
CA GLN A 262 -8.02 10.74 12.74
C GLN A 262 -8.96 9.89 11.88
N PRO A 263 -10.28 10.16 11.87
CA PRO A 263 -11.19 9.50 10.94
C PRO A 263 -10.75 9.75 9.49
N VAL A 264 -10.56 8.69 8.71
CA VAL A 264 -10.19 8.79 7.28
C VAL A 264 -11.37 8.35 6.43
N PRO A 265 -12.17 9.26 5.85
CA PRO A 265 -13.35 8.88 5.07
C PRO A 265 -13.00 8.09 3.82
N PHE A 266 -13.84 7.12 3.45
CA PHE A 266 -13.67 6.36 2.19
C PHE A 266 -13.55 7.26 0.97
N LYS A 267 -14.30 8.37 0.93
CA LYS A 267 -14.24 9.33 -0.18
C LYS A 267 -12.82 9.87 -0.42
N LEU A 268 -12.00 9.94 0.64
CA LEU A 268 -10.65 10.47 0.58
C LEU A 268 -9.68 9.39 0.07
N TYR A 269 -9.56 8.27 0.79
CA TYR A 269 -8.59 7.23 0.42
C TYR A 269 -9.06 6.37 -0.76
N GLY A 270 -10.36 6.12 -0.90
CA GLY A 270 -10.95 5.37 -2.01
C GLY A 270 -10.75 6.08 -3.34
N ARG A 271 -10.80 7.42 -3.37
CA ARG A 271 -10.41 8.20 -4.56
C ARG A 271 -8.94 8.00 -4.92
N ALA A 272 -8.06 7.99 -3.92
CA ALA A 272 -6.62 7.82 -4.14
C ALA A 272 -6.28 6.40 -4.64
N LEU A 273 -7.03 5.40 -4.18
CA LEU A 273 -6.98 4.02 -4.68
C LEU A 273 -7.70 3.81 -6.02
N GLU A 274 -8.45 4.80 -6.53
CA GLU A 274 -9.37 4.65 -7.67
C GLU A 274 -10.44 3.57 -7.48
N TRP A 275 -10.87 3.38 -6.24
CA TRP A 275 -11.90 2.42 -5.91
C TRP A 275 -13.28 3.09 -5.87
N GLY A 276 -14.23 2.49 -6.59
CA GLY A 276 -15.64 2.62 -6.23
C GLY A 276 -15.90 1.98 -4.87
N TYR A 277 -16.91 2.47 -4.13
CA TYR A 277 -17.25 1.87 -2.83
C TYR A 277 -17.62 0.39 -3.02
N PRO A 278 -16.91 -0.55 -2.38
CA PRO A 278 -17.09 -1.97 -2.64
C PRO A 278 -18.35 -2.50 -1.94
N MET A 279 -19.48 -2.40 -2.63
CA MET A 279 -20.76 -2.96 -2.20
C MET A 279 -20.70 -4.49 -2.20
N GLY A 280 -21.24 -5.13 -1.15
CA GLY A 280 -21.32 -6.60 -1.05
C GLY A 280 -20.01 -7.36 -0.86
N VAL A 281 -18.84 -6.70 -0.89
CA VAL A 281 -17.53 -7.34 -0.68
C VAL A 281 -17.12 -7.27 0.78
N GLY A 282 -16.77 -8.39 1.42
CA GLY A 282 -16.27 -8.40 2.81
C GLY A 282 -14.82 -7.91 2.91
N TYR A 283 -13.97 -8.26 1.95
CA TYR A 283 -12.61 -7.72 1.86
C TYR A 283 -12.05 -7.60 0.43
N ARG A 284 -11.00 -6.80 0.25
CA ARG A 284 -10.20 -6.67 -0.97
C ARG A 284 -8.72 -6.86 -0.68
N TYR A 285 -8.03 -7.55 -1.57
CA TYR A 285 -6.57 -7.59 -1.54
C TYR A 285 -5.99 -6.24 -1.95
N LEU A 286 -4.84 -5.92 -1.35
CA LEU A 286 -4.07 -4.73 -1.62
C LEU A 286 -2.70 -5.14 -2.13
N SER A 287 -2.22 -4.42 -3.13
CA SER A 287 -0.81 -4.39 -3.49
C SER A 287 0.03 -3.69 -2.41
N PHE A 288 1.36 -3.79 -2.53
CA PHE A 288 2.29 -3.07 -1.66
C PHE A 288 2.04 -1.57 -1.68
N ALA A 289 1.92 -0.98 -2.88
CA ALA A 289 1.71 0.46 -3.04
C ALA A 289 0.39 0.95 -2.42
N GLU A 290 -0.70 0.21 -2.61
CA GLU A 290 -1.99 0.55 -2.01
C GLU A 290 -1.94 0.45 -0.47
N SER A 291 -1.22 -0.53 0.07
CA SER A 291 -1.02 -0.66 1.51
C SER A 291 -0.21 0.50 2.08
N MET A 292 0.84 0.96 1.38
CA MET A 292 1.61 2.14 1.80
C MET A 292 0.77 3.42 1.78
N LEU A 293 -0.09 3.57 0.77
CA LEU A 293 -1.04 4.68 0.69
C LEU A 293 -1.96 4.68 1.92
N LEU A 294 -2.52 3.52 2.28
CA LEU A 294 -3.40 3.41 3.44
C LEU A 294 -2.68 3.63 4.77
N LEU A 295 -1.45 3.15 4.95
CA LEU A 295 -0.63 3.42 6.14
C LEU A 295 -0.43 4.93 6.37
N ARG A 296 -0.12 5.67 5.30
CA ARG A 296 0.01 7.11 5.38
C ARG A 296 -1.32 7.79 5.66
N ALA A 297 -2.41 7.31 5.04
CA ALA A 297 -3.74 7.85 5.25
C ALA A 297 -4.19 7.76 6.72
N VAL A 298 -3.91 6.64 7.41
CA VAL A 298 -4.21 6.46 8.85
C VAL A 298 -3.21 7.15 9.78
N GLY A 299 -2.15 7.76 9.24
CA GLY A 299 -1.11 8.42 10.00
C GLY A 299 -0.20 7.45 10.77
N ALA A 300 0.07 6.27 10.20
CA ALA A 300 1.00 5.30 10.77
C ALA A 300 2.39 5.93 10.98
N GLU A 301 3.07 5.55 12.06
CA GLU A 301 4.44 5.99 12.32
C GLU A 301 5.44 5.33 11.36
N PRO A 302 6.60 5.98 11.07
CA PRO A 302 7.60 5.47 10.12
C PRO A 302 8.04 4.02 10.39
N ARG A 303 8.18 3.63 11.66
CA ARG A 303 8.52 2.25 12.05
C ARG A 303 7.56 1.19 11.49
N HIS A 304 6.29 1.51 11.31
CA HIS A 304 5.33 0.56 10.73
C HIS A 304 5.61 0.36 9.24
N VAL A 305 5.93 1.45 8.53
CA VAL A 305 6.30 1.40 7.11
C VAL A 305 7.56 0.58 6.92
N GLU A 306 8.57 0.78 7.78
CA GLU A 306 9.78 -0.05 7.81
C GLU A 306 9.50 -1.53 8.04
N ASP A 307 8.68 -1.85 9.04
CA ASP A 307 8.31 -3.23 9.36
C ASP A 307 7.64 -3.93 8.17
N PHE A 308 6.69 -3.25 7.52
CA PHE A 308 6.00 -3.81 6.35
C PHE A 308 6.92 -3.88 5.13
N ALA A 309 7.82 -2.92 4.94
CA ALA A 309 8.81 -2.95 3.86
C ALA A 309 9.84 -4.08 4.02
N LYS A 310 10.06 -4.62 5.22
CA LYS A 310 10.91 -5.80 5.45
C LYS A 310 10.25 -7.12 5.02
N LEU A 311 8.94 -7.14 4.79
CA LEU A 311 8.22 -8.34 4.33
C LEU A 311 8.42 -8.62 2.82
N VAL A 312 9.18 -7.77 2.11
CA VAL A 312 9.36 -7.85 0.65
C VAL A 312 10.80 -7.85 0.18
#